data_AF-A0A1J4KGB3-F1
#
_entry.id   AF-A0A1J4KGB3-F1
#
_cell.length_a   1.000
_cell.length_b   1.000
_cell.length_c   1.000
_cell.angle_alpha   90.00
_cell.angle_beta   90.00
_cell.angle_gamma   90.00
#
_symmetry.space_group_name_H-M   'P 1'
#
loop_
_entity.id
_entity.type
_entity.pdbx_description
1 polymer ?
#
loop_
_entity_poly.entity_id
_entity_poly.type
_entity_poly.pdbx_seq_one_letter_code
_entity_poly.pdbx_strand_id
1 'polypeptide(L)'
;MTAVTITIISANFDTFISNTNGGAVYLIECGLFCSSTSFTKCKALVGGACFLSLGETQEENINILFTSTNFTNCQSKYAGAVYLYSHTQQHSIEIINCRFNINKAIVSEVLEESDDLLLHGTGGGALVLNIMNGSLENCQFSQNSGEGQIKIVNNAAWN
;
A
#
# COMPACT_ATOMS: atom_id res chain seq x y z
N MET A 1 24.76 5.97 -1.03
CA MET A 1 24.35 4.85 -0.17
C MET A 1 23.40 4.03 -1.04
N THR A 2 23.71 2.77 -1.35
CA THR A 2 22.97 2.03 -2.39
C THR A 2 21.55 1.71 -1.93
N ALA A 3 20.55 1.97 -2.78
CA ALA A 3 19.17 1.61 -2.52
C ALA A 3 19.02 0.11 -2.19
N VAL A 4 18.36 -0.21 -1.07
CA VAL A 4 18.06 -1.59 -0.66
C VAL A 4 16.77 -2.04 -1.35
N THR A 5 16.79 -3.21 -1.98
CA THR A 5 15.58 -3.83 -2.57
C THR A 5 15.24 -5.12 -1.86
N ILE A 6 14.01 -5.22 -1.39
CA ILE A 6 13.45 -6.44 -0.81
C ILE A 6 12.78 -7.27 -1.90
N THR A 7 13.03 -8.57 -1.91
CA THR A 7 12.45 -9.51 -2.88
C THR A 7 11.57 -10.53 -2.17
N ILE A 8 10.31 -10.64 -2.61
CA ILE A 8 9.32 -11.59 -2.11
C ILE A 8 8.75 -12.36 -3.31
N ILE A 9 8.96 -13.68 -3.36
CA ILE A 9 8.56 -14.51 -4.49
C ILE A 9 7.86 -15.76 -3.96
N SER A 10 6.69 -16.08 -4.52
CA SER A 10 5.95 -17.33 -4.25
C SER A 10 5.67 -17.57 -2.76
N ALA A 11 5.40 -16.49 -2.01
CA ALA A 11 5.11 -16.55 -0.59
C ALA A 11 3.59 -16.53 -0.30
N ASN A 12 3.22 -16.96 0.90
CA ASN A 12 1.86 -16.84 1.43
C ASN A 12 1.90 -16.25 2.84
N PHE A 13 1.30 -15.08 3.00
CA PHE A 13 1.11 -14.38 4.27
C PHE A 13 -0.36 -14.50 4.67
N ASP A 14 -0.66 -15.33 5.66
CA ASP A 14 -2.02 -15.53 6.16
C ASP A 14 -2.14 -15.02 7.61
N THR A 15 -3.11 -14.13 7.84
CA THR A 15 -3.51 -13.68 9.18
C THR A 15 -2.39 -12.99 9.97
N PHE A 16 -1.54 -12.22 9.29
CA PHE A 16 -0.58 -11.33 9.95
C PHE A 16 -1.27 -10.07 10.47
N ILE A 17 -1.17 -9.80 11.77
CA ILE A 17 -1.85 -8.68 12.44
C ILE A 17 -0.81 -7.79 13.10
N SER A 18 -0.79 -6.51 12.72
CA SER A 18 0.03 -5.46 13.32
C SER A 18 -0.86 -4.40 13.99
N ASN A 19 -0.39 -3.85 15.11
CA ASN A 19 -1.02 -2.70 15.76
C ASN A 19 -0.55 -1.36 15.16
N THR A 20 0.44 -1.39 14.26
CA THR A 20 0.98 -0.24 13.54
C THR A 20 0.66 -0.38 12.04
N ASN A 21 1.57 -0.03 11.13
CA ASN A 21 1.34 -0.06 9.69
C ASN A 21 1.87 -1.37 9.06
N GLY A 22 1.23 -1.82 7.99
CA GLY A 22 1.66 -3.01 7.24
C GLY A 22 1.49 -4.30 8.04
N GLY A 23 0.44 -5.07 7.77
CA GLY A 23 0.19 -6.31 8.52
C GLY A 23 1.29 -7.33 8.34
N ALA A 24 1.71 -7.55 7.09
CA ALA A 24 2.78 -8.48 6.71
C ALA A 24 4.06 -7.78 6.25
N VAL A 25 3.95 -6.62 5.59
CA VAL A 25 5.09 -5.90 5.00
C VAL A 25 5.03 -4.43 5.42
N TYR A 26 6.11 -3.95 6.04
CA TYR A 26 6.33 -2.56 6.40
C TYR A 26 7.70 -2.13 5.88
N LEU A 27 7.72 -1.22 4.90
CA LEU A 27 8.95 -0.77 4.24
C LEU A 27 9.02 0.76 4.22
N ILE A 28 10.19 1.29 4.60
CA ILE A 28 10.53 2.71 4.58
C ILE A 28 11.84 2.84 3.80
N GLU A 29 11.87 3.69 2.78
CA GLU A 29 13.05 3.94 1.93
C GLU A 29 13.68 2.69 1.29
N CYS A 30 12.85 1.72 0.90
CA CYS A 30 13.29 0.47 0.29
C CYS A 30 12.51 0.19 -1.00
N GLY A 31 13.20 -0.39 -1.99
CA GLY A 31 12.58 -1.02 -3.15
C GLY A 31 11.89 -2.34 -2.79
N LEU A 32 10.94 -2.73 -3.62
CA LEU A 32 10.23 -4.00 -3.48
C LEU A 32 10.03 -4.65 -4.85
N PHE A 33 10.42 -5.91 -4.95
CA PHE A 33 9.96 -6.82 -6.00
C PHE A 33 9.12 -7.93 -5.36
N CYS A 34 7.80 -7.88 -5.56
CA CYS A 34 6.85 -8.84 -5.00
C CYS A 34 6.14 -9.57 -6.14
N SER A 35 6.39 -10.88 -6.27
CA SER A 35 5.87 -11.69 -7.38
C SER A 35 5.17 -12.95 -6.89
N SER A 36 4.06 -13.30 -7.53
CA SER A 36 3.37 -14.59 -7.35
C SER A 36 3.04 -14.90 -5.88
N THR A 37 2.72 -13.86 -5.11
CA THR A 37 2.57 -13.92 -3.65
C THR A 37 1.11 -13.73 -3.25
N SER A 38 0.70 -14.26 -2.11
CA SER A 38 -0.65 -14.05 -1.56
C SER A 38 -0.60 -13.45 -0.16
N PHE A 39 -1.45 -12.45 0.07
CA PHE A 39 -1.72 -11.83 1.36
C PHE A 39 -3.19 -12.06 1.69
N THR A 40 -3.47 -12.80 2.76
CA THR A 40 -4.81 -13.21 3.16
C THR A 40 -5.08 -12.82 4.60
N LYS A 41 -6.21 -12.16 4.88
CA LYS A 41 -6.64 -11.81 6.25
C LYS A 41 -5.65 -10.97 7.07
N CYS A 42 -4.68 -10.32 6.42
CA CYS A 42 -3.74 -9.45 7.11
C CYS A 42 -4.44 -8.18 7.63
N LYS A 43 -4.01 -7.68 8.79
CA LYS A 43 -4.58 -6.49 9.41
C LYS A 43 -3.53 -5.53 9.95
N ALA A 44 -3.78 -4.24 9.81
CA ALA A 44 -2.94 -3.17 10.34
C ALA A 44 -3.72 -1.87 10.55
N LEU A 45 -3.09 -0.85 11.12
CA LEU A 45 -3.60 0.51 11.19
C LEU A 45 -3.71 1.13 9.79
N VAL A 46 -2.61 1.09 9.02
CA VAL A 46 -2.52 1.55 7.62
C VAL A 46 -1.97 0.42 6.75
N GLY A 47 -2.60 0.16 5.60
CA GLY A 47 -2.17 -0.89 4.66
C GLY A 47 -2.31 -2.28 5.27
N GLY A 48 -3.52 -2.86 5.22
CA GLY A 48 -3.84 -4.08 5.97
C GLY A 48 -2.87 -5.24 5.73
N ALA A 49 -2.33 -5.36 4.52
CA ALA A 49 -1.22 -6.25 4.20
C ALA A 49 0.13 -5.52 4.12
N CYS A 50 0.20 -4.44 3.36
CA CYS A 50 1.47 -3.77 3.05
C CYS A 50 1.39 -2.26 3.25
N PHE A 51 2.41 -1.72 3.90
CA PHE A 51 2.68 -0.29 3.99
C PHE A 51 4.06 -0.01 3.40
N LEU A 52 4.13 0.92 2.45
CA LEU A 52 5.36 1.36 1.81
C LEU A 52 5.42 2.90 1.81
N SER A 53 6.53 3.44 2.29
CA SER A 53 6.79 4.89 2.28
C SER A 53 8.16 5.19 1.69
N LEU A 54 8.18 5.99 0.64
CA LEU A 54 9.37 6.50 -0.02
C LEU A 54 9.45 8.02 0.23
N GLY A 55 10.43 8.45 1.02
CA GLY A 55 10.62 9.81 1.50
C GLY A 55 11.89 10.45 0.91
N GLU A 56 11.98 11.78 1.01
CA GLU A 56 12.88 12.69 0.27
C GLU A 56 14.39 12.39 0.36
N THR A 57 14.81 11.37 1.11
CA THR A 57 16.20 11.18 1.55
C THR A 57 17.09 10.45 0.55
N GLN A 58 16.56 10.01 -0.59
CA GLN A 58 17.29 9.19 -1.55
C GLN A 58 17.54 9.96 -2.85
N GLU A 59 18.82 10.17 -3.19
CA GLU A 59 19.25 10.63 -4.52
C GLU A 59 19.00 9.57 -5.61
N GLU A 60 18.67 8.33 -5.23
CA GLU A 60 18.49 7.18 -6.12
C GLU A 60 17.02 6.82 -6.35
N ASN A 61 16.69 6.42 -7.58
CA ASN A 61 15.35 5.99 -7.96
C ASN A 61 15.03 4.63 -7.31
N ILE A 62 14.01 4.59 -6.44
CA ILE A 62 13.48 3.37 -5.84
C ILE A 62 12.37 2.78 -6.74
N ASN A 63 12.41 1.47 -6.94
CA ASN A 63 11.41 0.72 -7.70
C ASN A 63 10.54 -0.14 -6.77
N ILE A 64 9.23 -0.02 -6.93
CA ILE A 64 8.21 -0.88 -6.32
C ILE A 64 7.46 -1.60 -7.43
N LEU A 65 7.52 -2.93 -7.43
CA LEU A 65 6.77 -3.77 -8.35
C LEU A 65 6.01 -4.84 -7.58
N PHE A 66 4.68 -4.80 -7.69
CA PHE A 66 3.81 -5.93 -7.40
C PHE A 66 3.40 -6.57 -8.72
N THR A 67 3.70 -7.85 -8.91
CA THR A 67 3.27 -8.60 -10.09
C THR A 67 2.62 -9.92 -9.71
N SER A 68 1.49 -10.25 -10.33
CA SER A 68 0.79 -11.54 -10.11
C SER A 68 0.51 -11.83 -8.62
N THR A 69 0.24 -10.78 -7.85
CA THR A 69 0.07 -10.85 -6.38
C THR A 69 -1.40 -10.70 -5.99
N ASN A 70 -1.85 -11.51 -5.04
CA ASN A 70 -3.22 -11.54 -4.56
C ASN A 70 -3.34 -10.95 -3.16
N PHE A 71 -4.31 -10.07 -2.96
CA PHE A 71 -4.69 -9.49 -1.67
C PHE A 71 -6.16 -9.81 -1.39
N THR A 72 -6.41 -10.64 -0.38
CA THR A 72 -7.76 -11.14 -0.07
C THR A 72 -8.12 -10.94 1.39
N ASN A 73 -9.27 -10.29 1.63
CA ASN A 73 -9.82 -10.10 2.98
C ASN A 73 -8.85 -9.38 3.95
N CYS A 74 -7.98 -8.53 3.44
CA CYS A 74 -7.12 -7.68 4.26
C CYS A 74 -7.92 -6.48 4.81
N GLN A 75 -7.51 -5.97 5.96
CA GLN A 75 -8.26 -4.93 6.67
C GLN A 75 -7.36 -3.89 7.33
N SER A 76 -7.73 -2.62 7.24
CA SER A 76 -7.06 -1.54 7.99
C SER A 76 -7.99 -0.35 8.21
N LYS A 77 -7.53 0.70 8.92
CA LYS A 77 -8.24 1.99 8.94
C LYS A 77 -8.10 2.71 7.59
N TYR A 78 -6.89 2.66 7.02
CA TYR A 78 -6.55 3.34 5.77
C TYR A 78 -5.90 2.34 4.79
N ALA A 79 -6.51 2.15 3.62
CA ALA A 79 -6.12 1.18 2.59
C ALA A 79 -6.22 -0.30 3.00
N GLY A 80 -7.34 -0.95 2.67
CA GLY A 80 -7.64 -2.28 3.20
C GLY A 80 -6.56 -3.34 2.93
N ALA A 81 -5.81 -3.25 1.82
CA ALA A 81 -4.66 -4.11 1.54
C ALA A 81 -3.34 -3.35 1.50
N VAL A 82 -3.19 -2.38 0.59
CA VAL A 82 -1.89 -1.75 0.31
C VAL A 82 -1.99 -0.23 0.41
N TYR A 83 -1.12 0.37 1.21
CA TYR A 83 -0.88 1.81 1.23
C TYR A 83 0.52 2.08 0.69
N LEU A 84 0.63 2.96 -0.30
CA LEU A 84 1.91 3.39 -0.86
C LEU A 84 1.99 4.92 -0.87
N TYR A 85 3.08 5.45 -0.31
CA TYR A 85 3.40 6.87 -0.32
C TYR A 85 4.70 7.14 -1.07
N SER A 86 4.67 8.15 -1.96
CA SER A 86 5.82 8.72 -2.65
C SER A 86 5.50 10.16 -3.08
N HIS A 87 6.38 11.10 -2.79
CA HIS A 87 6.21 12.52 -3.13
C HIS A 87 7.10 12.94 -4.32
N THR A 88 7.77 12.00 -5.01
CA THR A 88 8.62 12.26 -6.19
C THR A 88 8.13 11.49 -7.42
N GLN A 89 8.36 12.03 -8.62
CA GLN A 89 8.08 11.38 -9.91
C GLN A 89 9.17 10.39 -10.33
N GLN A 90 10.32 10.41 -9.64
CA GLN A 90 11.50 9.62 -9.97
C GLN A 90 11.36 8.12 -9.62
N HIS A 91 10.53 7.80 -8.63
CA HIS A 91 10.29 6.42 -8.24
C HIS A 91 9.40 5.71 -9.25
N SER A 92 9.75 4.46 -9.58
CA SER A 92 8.91 3.61 -10.41
C SER A 92 7.99 2.79 -9.52
N ILE A 93 6.68 2.96 -9.67
CA ILE A 93 5.67 2.22 -8.91
C ILE A 93 4.75 1.52 -9.91
N GLU A 94 4.80 0.20 -9.92
CA GLU A 94 4.07 -0.65 -10.87
C GLU A 94 3.27 -1.72 -10.13
N ILE A 95 1.98 -1.83 -10.44
CA ILE A 95 1.10 -2.89 -9.93
C ILE A 95 0.46 -3.59 -11.12
N ILE A 96 0.89 -4.82 -11.39
CA ILE A 96 0.63 -5.52 -12.65
C ILE A 96 0.03 -6.90 -12.37
N ASN A 97 -1.06 -7.26 -13.07
CA ASN A 97 -1.70 -8.59 -12.95
C ASN A 97 -2.10 -8.96 -11.51
N CYS A 98 -2.37 -7.98 -10.65
CA CYS A 98 -2.74 -8.20 -9.26
C CYS A 98 -4.25 -8.35 -9.06
N ARG A 99 -4.63 -9.08 -8.00
CA ARG A 99 -6.04 -9.22 -7.61
C ARG A 99 -6.26 -8.70 -6.20
N PHE A 100 -7.23 -7.81 -6.05
CA PHE A 100 -7.70 -7.29 -4.78
C PHE A 100 -9.15 -7.70 -4.57
N ASN A 101 -9.39 -8.57 -3.59
CA ASN A 101 -10.70 -9.16 -3.36
C ASN A 101 -11.15 -9.06 -1.90
N ILE A 102 -12.35 -8.51 -1.66
CA ILE A 102 -13.00 -8.47 -0.33
C ILE A 102 -12.14 -7.75 0.73
N ASN A 103 -11.25 -6.85 0.33
CA ASN A 103 -10.47 -6.05 1.28
C ASN A 103 -11.33 -4.93 1.86
N LYS A 104 -10.99 -4.47 3.07
CA LYS A 104 -11.80 -3.49 3.79
C LYS A 104 -10.96 -2.38 4.44
N ALA A 105 -11.24 -1.14 4.07
CA ALA A 105 -10.88 0.03 4.87
C ALA A 105 -12.03 0.32 5.86
N ILE A 106 -11.75 0.24 7.16
CA ILE A 106 -12.67 0.61 8.23
C ILE A 106 -12.46 2.09 8.52
N VAL A 107 -13.26 2.93 7.88
CA VAL A 107 -13.30 4.35 8.23
C VAL A 107 -13.94 4.48 9.62
N SER A 108 -13.16 4.96 10.59
CA SER A 108 -13.67 5.41 11.88
C SER A 108 -14.18 6.84 11.71
N GLU A 109 -15.42 7.12 12.11
CA GLU A 109 -15.97 8.49 12.16
C GLU A 109 -15.25 9.36 13.20
N VAL A 110 -14.51 8.75 14.13
CA VAL A 110 -13.66 9.44 15.10
C VAL A 110 -12.27 9.56 14.49
N LEU A 111 -11.97 10.72 13.93
CA LEU A 111 -10.60 11.16 13.68
C LEU A 111 -10.03 11.53 15.05
N GLU A 112 -9.12 10.73 15.60
CA GLU A 112 -8.35 11.20 16.75
C GLU A 112 -7.38 12.28 16.24
N GLU A 113 -7.40 13.45 16.88
CA GLU A 113 -6.66 14.66 16.46
C GLU A 113 -5.13 14.49 16.37
N SER A 114 -4.60 13.32 16.76
CA SER A 114 -3.19 12.96 16.67
C SER A 114 -2.80 12.11 15.45
N ASP A 115 -3.75 11.71 14.60
CA ASP A 115 -3.43 11.01 13.35
C ASP A 115 -2.79 12.04 12.39
N ASP A 116 -1.46 12.00 12.36
CA ASP A 116 -0.52 12.74 11.53
C ASP A 116 -1.12 13.27 10.21
N LEU A 117 -0.81 14.51 9.87
CA LEU A 117 -1.37 15.31 8.76
C LEU A 117 -1.29 14.61 7.37
N LEU A 118 -0.51 13.52 7.28
CA LEU A 118 -0.40 12.61 6.14
C LEU A 118 -1.63 11.71 5.90
N LEU A 119 -2.54 11.60 6.89
CA LEU A 119 -3.66 10.63 6.92
C LEU A 119 -5.05 11.25 6.76
N HIS A 120 -5.16 12.58 6.58
CA HIS A 120 -6.45 13.26 6.42
C HIS A 120 -7.09 12.96 5.07
N GLY A 121 -7.68 11.78 4.96
CA GLY A 121 -8.43 11.34 3.81
C GLY A 121 -8.64 9.84 3.87
N THR A 122 -9.55 9.40 4.73
CA THR A 122 -10.36 8.17 4.66
C THR A 122 -10.28 7.39 3.33
N GLY A 123 -10.02 6.08 3.40
CA GLY A 123 -9.27 5.38 2.33
C GLY A 123 -10.00 4.36 1.44
N GLY A 124 -9.29 3.95 0.38
CA GLY A 124 -9.71 2.91 -0.56
C GLY A 124 -9.73 1.51 0.06
N GLY A 125 -10.80 0.77 -0.20
CA GLY A 125 -11.05 -0.55 0.38
C GLY A 125 -10.00 -1.59 0.04
N ALA A 126 -9.28 -1.45 -1.06
CA ALA A 126 -8.13 -2.27 -1.41
C ALA A 126 -6.83 -1.48 -1.36
N LEU A 127 -6.76 -0.39 -2.10
CA LEU A 127 -5.50 0.26 -2.45
C LEU A 127 -5.60 1.77 -2.23
N VAL A 128 -4.59 2.34 -1.59
CA VAL A 128 -4.36 3.78 -1.56
C VAL A 128 -2.99 4.07 -2.14
N LEU A 129 -2.97 4.93 -3.15
CA LEU A 129 -1.76 5.42 -3.79
C LEU A 129 -1.67 6.92 -3.53
N ASN A 130 -0.81 7.30 -2.61
CA ASN A 130 -0.44 8.70 -2.38
C ASN A 130 0.88 8.97 -3.09
N ILE A 131 0.82 9.09 -4.42
CA ILE A 131 1.98 9.03 -5.32
C ILE A 131 1.88 10.08 -6.42
N MET A 132 3.03 10.58 -6.91
CA MET A 132 3.08 11.45 -8.09
C MET A 132 3.11 10.69 -9.42
N ASN A 133 3.63 9.47 -9.45
CA ASN A 133 3.80 8.66 -10.66
C ASN A 133 3.66 7.16 -10.35
N GLY A 134 3.02 6.41 -11.24
CA GLY A 134 2.89 4.95 -11.17
C GLY A 134 1.88 4.38 -12.16
N SER A 135 1.90 3.06 -12.38
CA SER A 135 0.97 2.35 -13.27
C SER A 135 0.21 1.22 -12.57
N LEU A 136 -1.03 1.01 -13.04
CA LEU A 136 -1.91 -0.08 -12.63
C LEU A 136 -2.39 -0.79 -13.89
N GLU A 137 -1.93 -2.01 -14.09
CA GLU A 137 -2.12 -2.74 -15.35
C GLU A 137 -2.71 -4.12 -15.08
N ASN A 138 -3.76 -4.48 -15.82
CA ASN A 138 -4.39 -5.80 -15.76
C ASN A 138 -4.80 -6.26 -14.34
N CYS A 139 -5.12 -5.30 -13.46
CA CYS A 139 -5.51 -5.59 -12.10
C CYS A 139 -7.02 -5.77 -11.96
N GLN A 140 -7.44 -6.66 -11.05
CA GLN A 140 -8.85 -6.89 -10.74
C GLN A 140 -9.18 -6.43 -9.32
N PHE A 141 -10.25 -5.65 -9.19
CA PHE A 141 -10.78 -5.16 -7.92
C PHE A 141 -12.23 -5.62 -7.77
N SER A 142 -12.49 -6.52 -6.81
CA SER A 142 -13.82 -7.09 -6.57
C SER A 142 -14.20 -7.06 -5.10
N GLN A 143 -15.42 -6.59 -4.81
CA GLN A 143 -16.04 -6.65 -3.48
C GLN A 143 -15.24 -5.97 -2.36
N ASN A 144 -14.32 -5.06 -2.69
CA ASN A 144 -13.60 -4.29 -1.68
C ASN A 144 -14.51 -3.18 -1.11
N SER A 145 -14.36 -2.87 0.19
CA SER A 145 -15.22 -1.92 0.92
C SER A 145 -14.41 -0.82 1.62
N GLY A 146 -14.88 0.42 1.52
CA GLY A 146 -14.21 1.66 1.94
C GLY A 146 -14.88 2.84 1.23
N GLU A 147 -14.23 3.99 1.11
CA GLU A 147 -14.76 5.13 0.31
C GLU A 147 -14.66 4.94 -1.21
N GLY A 148 -14.28 3.74 -1.64
CA GLY A 148 -14.00 3.32 -3.00
C GLY A 148 -13.17 2.05 -2.96
N GLN A 149 -12.90 1.40 -4.08
CA GLN A 149 -11.97 0.26 -4.10
C GLN A 149 -10.50 0.73 -4.11
N ILE A 150 -10.24 1.81 -4.83
CA ILE A 150 -8.93 2.43 -5.00
C ILE A 150 -9.09 3.92 -4.67
N LYS A 151 -8.11 4.48 -3.97
CA LYS A 151 -7.96 5.93 -3.80
C LYS A 151 -6.61 6.35 -4.32
N ILE A 152 -6.59 7.38 -5.17
CA ILE A 152 -5.36 7.96 -5.70
C ILE A 152 -5.32 9.41 -5.23
N VAL A 153 -4.24 9.77 -4.56
CA VAL A 153 -3.96 11.12 -4.09
C VAL A 153 -2.65 11.54 -4.73
N ASN A 154 -2.68 12.66 -5.45
CA ASN A 154 -1.46 13.28 -5.92
C ASN A 154 -1.04 14.31 -4.87
N ASN A 155 -0.23 13.89 -3.91
CA ASN A 155 0.37 14.80 -2.95
C ASN A 155 1.81 15.06 -3.39
N ALA A 156 1.99 16.03 -4.30
CA ALA A 156 3.25 16.76 -4.37
C ALA A 156 3.39 17.45 -3.01
N ALA A 157 4.38 17.08 -2.20
CA ALA A 157 4.56 17.68 -0.89
C ALA A 157 4.50 19.21 -1.01
N TRP A 158 3.70 19.80 -0.14
CA TRP A 158 3.51 21.23 0.01
C TRP A 158 4.84 21.83 0.46
N ASN A 159 5.25 22.94 -0.17
CA ASN A 159 6.34 23.79 0.32
C ASN A 159 6.07 24.28 1.75
#